data_AF-A0A0C9VMN2-F1
#
_entry.id   AF-A0A0C9VMN2-F1
#
_cell.length_a   1.000
_cell.length_b   1.000
_cell.length_c   1.000
_cell.angle_alpha   90.00
_cell.angle_beta   90.00
_cell.angle_gamma   90.00
#
_symmetry.space_group_name_H-M   'P 1'
#
loop_
_entity.id
_entity.type
_entity.pdbx_description
1 polymer ?
#
loop_
_entity_poly.entity_id
_entity_poly.type
_entity_poly.pdbx_seq_one_letter_code
_entity_poly.pdbx_strand_id
1 'polypeptide(L)'
;MPTTILPQDAAQLKAEADALFANAGFSKAIKKYAAAIKIVPDNAILYSNRSACYIRLQRYDDARKDAEKAIELDKTFARAWGRLGEAFEGLEDFQQAKEVYGKAIEHIDCVIPLSDMHKKLRLKYKACFVDMEGKLYERVKAVREEDIPRVSTKQLSALPMETSEHMILETTKALKKAVALFKSLKMISNNVLIGERGGIEFLCDAILLDERCIFFDIKLCDFFQMYKQYVEFECCQCKGWINVLDPHEVLRLAKQRLAETGRWESIRDPLSFQVRAWIILGFIGQATYSPREDLVEWYSRSKTLIKLVRQEWPDIPSETRGSVFDDVFLNAVQIPYMKEYRKAYEVEHLRKSGEFTLDGLMALANEILAGLDNRPATEAERATPAFYLPFFAYPRAQAMAAKAYVYASKREYVTTEEEKQQLSCKAGDAYMKSADLYPEDDEMHCLTLHDALHCYLDTKITVRDILKIMERIRVSYPKMRRIWSDYDAAFARDHKSLGLDMEMEEYMRNAVATGTFQLDMLYNLLS
;
A
#
# COMPACT_ATOMS: atom_id res chain seq x y z
N MET A 1 9.57 -13.87 -36.86
CA MET A 1 10.64 -14.21 -35.90
C MET A 1 11.81 -14.77 -36.70
N PRO A 2 13.04 -14.26 -36.61
CA PRO A 2 14.16 -14.92 -37.24
C PRO A 2 14.33 -16.26 -36.51
N THR A 3 14.09 -17.36 -37.21
CA THR A 3 14.42 -18.70 -36.74
C THR A 3 15.94 -18.77 -36.71
N THR A 4 16.55 -18.30 -35.62
CA THR A 4 17.99 -18.47 -35.41
C THR A 4 18.22 -19.96 -35.31
N ILE A 5 18.65 -20.56 -36.42
CA ILE A 5 18.98 -21.98 -36.49
C ILE A 5 20.04 -22.18 -35.41
N LEU A 6 19.69 -22.95 -34.38
CA LEU A 6 20.60 -23.21 -33.29
C LEU A 6 21.83 -23.90 -33.90
N PRO A 7 23.07 -23.41 -33.67
CA PRO A 7 24.27 -24.04 -34.18
C PRO A 7 24.25 -25.54 -33.85
N GLN A 8 24.75 -26.37 -34.76
CA GLN A 8 24.61 -27.84 -34.67
C GLN A 8 25.06 -28.38 -33.31
N ASP A 9 26.16 -27.86 -32.77
CA ASP A 9 26.68 -28.23 -31.45
C ASP A 9 25.72 -27.88 -30.29
N ALA A 10 25.12 -26.69 -30.33
CA ALA A 10 24.13 -26.27 -29.34
C ALA A 10 22.80 -27.02 -29.50
N ALA A 11 22.41 -27.37 -30.72
CA ALA A 11 21.24 -28.21 -31.02
C ALA A 11 21.41 -29.61 -30.47
N GLN A 12 22.59 -30.21 -30.65
CA GLN A 12 22.92 -31.51 -30.08
C GLN A 12 22.91 -31.46 -28.54
N LEU A 13 23.55 -30.47 -27.92
CA LEU A 13 23.55 -30.32 -26.46
C LEU A 13 22.14 -30.12 -25.90
N LYS A 14 21.30 -29.34 -26.59
CA LYS A 14 19.89 -29.16 -26.23
C LYS A 14 19.12 -30.49 -26.33
N ALA A 15 19.28 -31.23 -27.42
CA ALA A 15 18.61 -32.53 -27.61
C ALA A 15 19.04 -33.56 -26.55
N GLU A 16 20.34 -33.61 -26.23
CA GLU A 16 20.85 -34.43 -25.12
C GLU A 16 20.25 -34.01 -23.78
N ALA A 17 20.12 -32.72 -23.53
CA ALA A 17 19.50 -32.18 -22.32
C ALA A 17 17.99 -32.51 -22.24
N ASP A 18 17.27 -32.40 -23.36
CA ASP A 18 15.85 -32.78 -23.48
C ASP A 18 15.67 -34.28 -23.19
N ALA A 19 16.54 -35.14 -23.73
CA ALA A 19 16.52 -36.58 -23.47
C ALA A 19 16.84 -36.92 -22.01
N LEU A 20 17.80 -36.21 -21.41
CA LEU A 20 18.11 -36.34 -19.98
C LEU A 20 16.94 -35.87 -19.11
N PHE A 21 16.27 -34.79 -19.49
CA PHE A 21 15.09 -34.28 -18.78
C PHE A 21 13.93 -35.29 -18.84
N ALA A 22 13.69 -35.90 -20.00
CA ALA A 22 12.68 -36.94 -20.17
C ALA A 22 12.95 -38.18 -19.28
N ASN A 23 14.21 -38.49 -19.03
CA ASN A 23 14.66 -39.59 -18.16
C ASN A 23 14.90 -39.15 -16.69
N ALA A 24 14.32 -38.02 -16.26
CA ALA A 24 14.47 -37.45 -14.90
C ALA A 24 15.93 -37.15 -14.46
N GLY A 25 16.88 -37.10 -15.40
CA GLY A 25 18.29 -36.77 -15.17
C GLY A 25 18.55 -35.26 -15.03
N PHE A 26 17.79 -34.55 -14.19
CA PHE A 26 17.73 -33.08 -14.16
C PHE A 26 19.09 -32.41 -13.94
N SER A 27 19.92 -32.91 -13.01
CA SER A 27 21.25 -32.35 -12.75
C SER A 27 22.20 -32.48 -13.95
N LYS A 28 22.07 -33.55 -14.75
CA LYS A 28 22.84 -33.74 -15.98
C LYS A 28 22.29 -32.87 -17.11
N ALA A 29 20.96 -32.76 -17.21
CA ALA A 29 20.30 -31.86 -18.16
C ALA A 29 20.71 -30.41 -17.95
N ILE A 30 20.79 -29.93 -16.69
CA ILE A 30 21.26 -28.58 -16.35
C ILE A 30 22.66 -28.31 -16.91
N LYS A 31 23.60 -29.26 -16.76
CA LYS A 31 24.96 -29.11 -17.30
C LYS A 31 24.96 -28.98 -18.82
N LYS A 32 24.12 -29.75 -19.51
CA LYS A 32 23.99 -29.73 -20.97
C LYS A 32 23.31 -28.46 -21.47
N TYR A 33 22.25 -28.00 -20.82
CA TYR A 33 21.65 -26.69 -21.09
C TYR A 33 22.62 -25.54 -20.83
N ALA A 34 23.38 -25.58 -19.73
CA ALA A 34 24.39 -24.57 -19.44
C ALA A 34 25.50 -24.54 -20.51
N ALA A 35 25.91 -25.70 -21.02
CA ALA A 35 26.86 -25.77 -22.14
C ALA A 35 26.26 -25.19 -23.43
N ALA A 36 25.00 -25.49 -23.75
CA ALA A 36 24.31 -24.90 -24.91
C ALA A 36 24.16 -23.37 -24.77
N ILE A 37 23.87 -22.87 -23.57
CA ILE A 37 23.75 -21.43 -23.27
C ILE A 37 25.09 -20.71 -23.46
N LYS A 38 26.23 -21.36 -23.15
CA LYS A 38 27.55 -20.76 -23.43
C LYS A 38 27.79 -20.55 -24.93
N ILE A 39 27.19 -21.36 -25.79
CA ILE A 39 27.30 -21.24 -27.24
C ILE A 39 26.28 -20.22 -27.76
N VAL A 40 25.05 -20.21 -27.21
CA VAL A 40 23.97 -19.31 -27.61
C VAL A 40 23.37 -18.62 -26.37
N PRO A 41 24.00 -17.54 -25.87
CA PRO A 41 23.61 -16.91 -24.62
C PRO A 41 22.28 -16.15 -24.70
N ASP A 42 21.78 -15.87 -25.90
CA ASP A 42 20.56 -15.08 -26.13
C ASP A 42 19.35 -15.95 -26.52
N ASN A 43 19.37 -17.24 -26.15
CA ASN A 43 18.28 -18.16 -26.46
C ASN A 43 17.33 -18.37 -25.27
N ALA A 44 16.17 -17.73 -25.29
CA ALA A 44 15.14 -17.83 -24.25
C ALA A 44 14.69 -19.28 -23.95
N ILE A 45 14.65 -20.16 -24.96
CA ILE A 45 14.22 -21.55 -24.81
C ILE A 45 15.19 -22.33 -23.92
N LEU A 46 16.49 -22.11 -24.06
CA LEU A 46 17.50 -22.81 -23.26
C LEU A 46 17.39 -22.46 -21.77
N TYR A 47 17.21 -21.18 -21.43
CA TYR A 47 16.99 -20.74 -20.04
C TYR A 47 15.66 -21.26 -19.50
N SER A 48 14.57 -21.18 -20.26
CA SER A 48 13.26 -21.70 -19.83
C SER A 48 13.29 -23.21 -19.55
N ASN A 49 14.01 -23.98 -20.38
CA ASN A 49 14.17 -25.41 -20.19
C ASN A 49 15.09 -25.75 -19.00
N ARG A 50 16.15 -24.97 -18.78
CA ARG A 50 17.03 -25.13 -17.62
C ARG A 50 16.31 -24.77 -16.31
N SER A 51 15.52 -23.71 -16.31
CA SER A 51 14.58 -23.36 -15.22
C SER A 51 13.66 -24.53 -14.87
N ALA A 52 13.09 -25.21 -15.87
CA ALA A 52 12.27 -26.39 -15.65
C ALA A 52 13.01 -27.51 -14.90
N CYS A 53 14.32 -27.69 -15.15
CA CYS A 53 15.14 -28.65 -14.42
C CYS A 53 15.34 -28.22 -12.96
N TYR A 54 15.58 -26.93 -12.71
CA TYR A 54 15.74 -26.39 -11.36
C TYR A 54 14.46 -26.54 -10.53
N ILE A 55 13.27 -26.31 -11.11
CA ILE A 55 11.98 -26.54 -10.46
C ILE A 55 11.84 -28.00 -10.02
N ARG A 56 12.22 -28.95 -10.88
CA ARG A 56 12.18 -30.39 -10.55
C ARG A 56 13.15 -30.79 -9.44
N LEU A 57 14.20 -29.99 -9.22
CA LEU A 57 15.15 -30.15 -8.13
C LEU A 57 14.81 -29.27 -6.90
N GLN A 58 13.65 -28.60 -6.90
CA GLN A 58 13.23 -27.66 -5.85
C GLN A 58 14.22 -26.50 -5.62
N ARG A 59 15.00 -26.15 -6.63
CA ARG A 59 15.93 -25.01 -6.62
C ARG A 59 15.23 -23.78 -7.18
N TYR A 60 14.25 -23.28 -6.43
CA TYR A 60 13.30 -22.31 -6.95
C TYR A 60 13.91 -20.93 -7.24
N ASP A 61 14.88 -20.47 -6.45
CA ASP A 61 15.60 -19.21 -6.75
C ASP A 61 16.41 -19.29 -8.06
N ASP A 62 17.03 -20.42 -8.35
CA ASP A 62 17.76 -20.63 -9.61
C ASP A 62 16.78 -20.73 -10.79
N ALA A 63 15.64 -21.40 -10.58
CA ALA A 63 14.57 -21.46 -11.56
C ALA A 63 13.99 -20.08 -11.88
N ARG A 64 13.81 -19.23 -10.86
CA ARG A 64 13.33 -17.84 -10.99
C ARG A 64 14.27 -17.03 -11.88
N LYS A 65 15.57 -17.01 -11.55
CA LYS A 65 16.59 -16.27 -12.32
C LYS A 65 16.62 -16.68 -13.80
N ASP A 66 16.56 -17.98 -14.07
CA ASP A 66 16.53 -18.48 -15.45
C ASP A 66 15.22 -18.17 -16.17
N ALA A 67 14.08 -18.22 -15.48
CA ALA A 67 12.79 -17.86 -16.06
C ALA A 67 12.71 -16.36 -16.37
N GLU A 68 13.18 -15.50 -15.46
CA GLU A 68 13.31 -14.05 -15.67
C GLU A 68 14.22 -13.74 -16.86
N LYS A 69 15.38 -14.41 -16.96
CA LYS A 69 16.27 -14.22 -18.11
C LYS A 69 15.61 -14.66 -19.42
N ALA A 70 14.85 -15.74 -19.42
CA ALA A 70 14.10 -16.17 -20.60
C ALA A 70 13.04 -15.15 -21.02
N ILE A 71 12.36 -14.51 -20.07
CA ILE A 71 11.37 -13.43 -20.32
C ILE A 71 12.05 -12.17 -20.83
N GLU A 72 13.22 -11.81 -20.29
CA GLU A 72 14.02 -10.68 -20.75
C GLU A 72 14.39 -10.83 -22.23
N LEU A 73 14.78 -12.04 -22.63
CA LEU A 73 15.15 -12.39 -24.01
C LEU A 73 13.94 -12.50 -24.94
N ASP A 74 12.80 -13.01 -24.46
CA ASP A 74 11.54 -13.07 -25.22
C ASP A 74 10.33 -12.86 -24.29
N LYS A 75 9.84 -11.62 -24.26
CA LYS A 75 8.69 -11.22 -23.44
C LYS A 75 7.40 -11.94 -23.83
N THR A 76 7.29 -12.43 -25.07
CA THR A 76 6.10 -13.12 -25.57
C THR A 76 6.11 -14.61 -25.25
N PHE A 77 7.19 -15.12 -24.65
CA PHE A 77 7.36 -16.55 -24.42
C PHE A 77 6.56 -17.03 -23.19
N ALA A 78 5.28 -17.35 -23.40
CA ALA A 78 4.36 -17.76 -22.34
C ALA A 78 4.86 -18.91 -21.44
N ARG A 79 5.68 -19.83 -21.97
CA ARG A 79 6.28 -20.91 -21.16
C ARG A 79 7.24 -20.37 -20.12
N ALA A 80 8.00 -19.33 -20.41
CA ALA A 80 8.92 -18.72 -19.46
C ALA A 80 8.15 -18.05 -18.30
N TRP A 81 7.08 -17.32 -18.60
CA TRP A 81 6.14 -16.80 -17.59
C TRP A 81 5.55 -17.91 -16.71
N GLY A 82 5.13 -19.03 -17.32
CA GLY A 82 4.66 -20.19 -16.56
C GLY A 82 5.74 -20.85 -15.69
N ARG A 83 7.01 -20.83 -16.10
CA ARG A 83 8.14 -21.30 -15.26
C ARG A 83 8.42 -20.36 -14.10
N LEU A 84 8.29 -19.06 -14.33
CA LEU A 84 8.40 -18.07 -13.27
C LEU A 84 7.30 -18.27 -12.22
N GLY A 85 6.06 -18.57 -12.65
CA GLY A 85 4.95 -18.89 -11.73
C GLY A 85 5.19 -20.14 -10.90
N GLU A 86 5.66 -21.21 -11.54
CA GLU A 86 6.04 -22.45 -10.83
C GLU A 86 7.20 -22.20 -9.83
N ALA A 87 8.14 -21.29 -10.14
CA ALA A 87 9.23 -20.93 -9.24
C ALA A 87 8.74 -20.11 -8.03
N PHE A 88 7.89 -19.10 -8.25
CA PHE A 88 7.29 -18.32 -7.15
C PHE A 88 6.39 -19.17 -6.26
N GLU A 89 5.63 -20.10 -6.86
CA GLU A 89 4.82 -21.06 -6.12
C GLU A 89 5.68 -21.93 -5.18
N GLY A 90 6.83 -22.41 -5.67
CA GLY A 90 7.78 -23.17 -4.85
C GLY A 90 8.49 -22.34 -3.75
N LEU A 91 8.59 -21.03 -3.94
CA LEU A 91 9.05 -20.07 -2.92
C LEU A 91 7.93 -19.62 -1.96
N GLU A 92 6.71 -20.16 -2.14
CA GLU A 92 5.51 -19.77 -1.42
C GLU A 92 5.11 -18.28 -1.54
N ASP A 93 5.56 -17.62 -2.60
CA ASP A 93 5.12 -16.28 -3.00
C ASP A 93 3.91 -16.42 -3.93
N PHE A 94 2.77 -16.77 -3.33
CA PHE A 94 1.54 -17.09 -4.08
C PHE A 94 0.97 -15.88 -4.83
N GLN A 95 1.27 -14.65 -4.40
CA GLN A 95 0.81 -13.43 -5.07
C GLN A 95 1.57 -13.23 -6.38
N GLN A 96 2.91 -13.25 -6.33
CA GLN A 96 3.73 -13.16 -7.54
C GLN A 96 3.45 -14.33 -8.49
N ALA A 97 3.26 -15.54 -7.96
CA ALA A 97 2.88 -16.71 -8.75
C ALA A 97 1.56 -16.48 -9.51
N LYS A 98 0.52 -15.95 -8.86
CA LYS A 98 -0.78 -15.63 -9.47
C LYS A 98 -0.62 -14.65 -10.63
N GLU A 99 0.11 -13.55 -10.41
CA GLU A 99 0.31 -12.50 -11.41
C GLU A 99 1.03 -13.00 -12.66
N VAL A 100 2.12 -13.75 -12.49
CA VAL A 100 2.88 -14.26 -13.64
C VAL A 100 2.15 -15.38 -14.37
N TYR A 101 1.32 -16.19 -13.69
CA TYR A 101 0.39 -17.10 -14.36
C TYR A 101 -0.66 -16.31 -15.18
N GLY A 102 -1.14 -15.17 -14.67
CA GLY A 102 -2.01 -14.23 -15.40
C GLY A 102 -1.36 -13.72 -16.68
N LYS A 103 -0.12 -13.22 -16.59
CA LYS A 103 0.68 -12.78 -17.76
C LYS A 103 0.93 -13.92 -18.75
N ALA A 104 1.18 -15.15 -18.26
CA ALA A 104 1.33 -16.32 -19.12
C ALA A 104 0.05 -16.60 -19.93
N ILE A 105 -1.14 -16.43 -19.33
CA ILE A 105 -2.44 -16.60 -20.02
C ILE A 105 -2.64 -15.49 -21.06
N GLU A 106 -2.36 -14.24 -20.69
CA GLU A 106 -2.47 -13.08 -21.59
C GLU A 106 -1.63 -13.26 -22.85
N HIS A 107 -0.35 -13.63 -22.69
CA HIS A 107 0.54 -13.88 -23.83
C HIS A 107 0.09 -15.06 -24.71
N ILE A 108 -0.59 -16.07 -24.14
CA ILE A 108 -1.18 -17.15 -24.94
C ILE A 108 -2.39 -16.65 -25.73
N ASP A 109 -3.23 -15.83 -25.10
CA ASP A 109 -4.48 -15.34 -25.71
C ASP A 109 -4.19 -14.37 -26.88
N CYS A 110 -3.02 -13.73 -26.90
CA CYS A 110 -2.52 -12.93 -28.02
C CYS A 110 -2.09 -13.77 -29.26
N VAL A 111 -1.96 -15.10 -29.14
CA VAL A 111 -1.57 -15.98 -30.26
C VAL A 111 -2.81 -16.47 -31.01
N ILE A 112 -3.02 -15.96 -32.23
CA ILE A 112 -4.16 -16.33 -33.08
C ILE A 112 -3.64 -16.87 -34.43
N PRO A 113 -4.04 -18.08 -34.87
CA PRO A 113 -4.94 -19.03 -34.22
C PRO A 113 -4.24 -19.87 -33.12
N LEU A 114 -4.99 -20.22 -32.08
CA LEU A 114 -4.50 -21.05 -30.97
C LEU A 114 -4.28 -22.51 -31.41
N SER A 115 -3.04 -23.00 -31.33
CA SER A 115 -2.74 -24.43 -31.49
C SER A 115 -3.20 -25.24 -30.27
N ASP A 116 -3.34 -26.56 -30.41
CA ASP A 116 -3.77 -27.42 -29.29
C ASP A 116 -2.78 -27.42 -28.13
N MET A 117 -1.50 -27.20 -28.41
CA MET A 117 -0.49 -26.97 -27.37
C MET A 117 -0.81 -25.71 -26.55
N HIS A 118 -1.12 -24.60 -27.23
CA HIS A 118 -1.47 -23.34 -26.56
C HIS A 118 -2.75 -23.49 -25.70
N LYS A 119 -3.77 -24.21 -26.21
CA LYS A 119 -4.99 -24.50 -25.43
C LYS A 119 -4.69 -25.28 -24.15
N LYS A 120 -3.83 -26.31 -24.22
CA LYS A 120 -3.42 -27.11 -23.05
C LYS A 120 -2.63 -26.28 -22.04
N LEU A 121 -1.69 -25.46 -22.49
CA LEU A 121 -0.92 -24.56 -21.62
C LEU A 121 -1.83 -23.53 -20.93
N ARG A 122 -2.75 -22.93 -21.70
CA ARG A 122 -3.73 -21.99 -21.17
C ARG A 122 -4.56 -22.60 -20.06
N LEU A 123 -5.08 -23.82 -20.26
CA LEU A 123 -5.86 -24.52 -19.25
C LEU A 123 -5.03 -24.81 -17.99
N LYS A 124 -3.78 -25.28 -18.16
CA LYS A 124 -2.86 -25.49 -17.05
C LYS A 124 -2.64 -24.21 -16.24
N TYR A 125 -2.28 -23.11 -16.89
CA TYR A 125 -1.99 -21.85 -16.18
C TYR A 125 -3.23 -21.24 -15.55
N LYS A 126 -4.42 -21.40 -16.15
CA LYS A 126 -5.69 -21.04 -15.51
C LYS A 126 -5.94 -21.83 -14.23
N ALA A 127 -5.68 -23.15 -14.24
CA ALA A 127 -5.82 -23.97 -13.04
C ALA A 127 -4.83 -23.53 -11.96
N CYS A 128 -3.57 -23.27 -12.31
CA CYS A 128 -2.57 -22.76 -11.37
C CYS A 128 -2.94 -21.36 -10.83
N PHE A 129 -3.46 -20.47 -11.67
CA PHE A 129 -3.94 -19.15 -11.25
C PHE A 129 -5.04 -19.26 -10.19
N VAL A 130 -6.04 -20.13 -10.43
CA VAL A 130 -7.14 -20.37 -9.49
C VAL A 130 -6.64 -21.06 -8.21
N ASP A 131 -5.67 -21.98 -8.32
CA ASP A 131 -5.05 -22.62 -7.16
C ASP A 131 -4.28 -21.60 -6.29
N MET A 132 -3.53 -20.69 -6.90
CA MET A 132 -2.85 -19.60 -6.18
C MET A 132 -3.85 -18.68 -5.49
N GLU A 133 -4.95 -18.36 -6.17
CA GLU A 133 -6.06 -17.61 -5.58
C GLU A 133 -6.67 -18.35 -4.37
N GLY A 134 -6.82 -19.67 -4.44
CA GLY A 134 -7.23 -20.51 -3.31
C GLY A 134 -6.22 -20.56 -2.17
N LYS A 135 -4.91 -20.62 -2.44
CA LYS A 135 -3.86 -20.61 -1.41
C LYS A 135 -3.77 -19.25 -0.71
N LEU A 136 -3.88 -18.16 -1.46
CA LEU A 136 -4.00 -16.81 -0.92
C LEU A 136 -5.26 -16.68 -0.05
N TYR A 137 -6.38 -17.24 -0.51
CA TYR A 137 -7.63 -17.31 0.23
C TYR A 137 -7.51 -18.06 1.56
N GLU A 138 -6.84 -19.22 1.60
CA GLU A 138 -6.61 -19.97 2.85
C GLU A 138 -5.64 -19.24 3.80
N ARG A 139 -4.64 -18.49 3.30
CA ARG A 139 -3.79 -17.62 4.13
C ARG A 139 -4.59 -16.51 4.79
N VAL A 140 -5.50 -15.89 4.04
CA VAL A 140 -6.40 -14.84 4.56
C VAL A 140 -7.38 -15.38 5.62
N LYS A 141 -7.86 -16.61 5.44
CA LYS A 141 -8.75 -17.31 6.38
C LYS A 141 -8.09 -17.73 7.68
N ALA A 142 -6.75 -17.75 7.74
CA ALA A 142 -5.99 -18.08 8.96
C ALA A 142 -5.94 -16.93 10.00
N VAL A 143 -6.45 -15.74 9.65
CA VAL A 143 -6.66 -14.63 10.59
C VAL A 143 -7.84 -14.97 11.51
N ARG A 144 -7.63 -14.98 12.83
CA ARG A 144 -8.64 -15.44 13.81
C ARG A 144 -9.59 -14.31 14.20
N GLU A 145 -10.88 -14.64 14.36
CA GLU A 145 -11.95 -13.73 14.81
C GLU A 145 -11.71 -13.15 16.22
N GLU A 146 -10.85 -13.80 17.01
CA GLU A 146 -10.53 -13.46 18.41
C GLU A 146 -9.62 -12.22 18.53
N ASP A 147 -8.97 -11.82 17.44
CA ASP A 147 -7.99 -10.72 17.38
C ASP A 147 -8.62 -9.38 16.93
N ILE A 148 -9.96 -9.32 16.87
CA ILE A 148 -10.72 -8.14 16.42
C ILE A 148 -11.01 -7.22 17.64
N PRO A 149 -10.50 -5.97 17.65
CA PRO A 149 -10.72 -5.03 18.75
C PRO A 149 -12.20 -4.66 18.87
N ARG A 150 -12.76 -4.70 20.09
CA ARG A 150 -14.14 -4.26 20.35
C ARG A 150 -14.17 -2.77 20.71
N VAL A 151 -14.77 -1.97 19.85
CA VAL A 151 -14.95 -0.53 20.09
C VAL A 151 -15.86 -0.29 21.30
N SER A 152 -15.39 0.56 22.23
CA SER A 152 -16.15 1.11 23.36
C SER A 152 -17.45 1.78 22.87
N THR A 153 -18.58 1.35 23.41
CA THR A 153 -19.94 1.81 23.06
C THR A 153 -20.30 3.20 23.64
N LYS A 154 -19.32 4.03 24.00
CA LYS A 154 -19.60 5.35 24.58
C LYS A 154 -20.22 6.30 23.55
N GLN A 155 -21.31 6.96 23.95
CA GLN A 155 -22.01 7.97 23.15
C GLN A 155 -21.16 9.25 23.01
N LEU A 156 -21.25 9.93 21.84
CA LEU A 156 -20.45 11.13 21.49
C LEU A 156 -20.47 12.27 22.50
N SER A 157 -21.55 12.41 23.26
CA SER A 157 -21.83 13.63 24.04
C SER A 157 -20.99 13.78 25.30
N ALA A 158 -19.99 12.92 25.54
CA ALA A 158 -19.14 12.95 26.73
C ALA A 158 -17.63 12.79 26.45
N LEU A 159 -17.20 12.82 25.19
CA LEU A 159 -15.77 12.68 24.86
C LEU A 159 -15.03 14.02 25.01
N PRO A 160 -13.84 14.05 25.67
CA PRO A 160 -12.98 15.24 25.69
C PRO A 160 -12.64 15.73 24.28
N MET A 161 -12.34 17.02 24.11
CA MET A 161 -12.02 17.55 22.77
C MET A 161 -10.69 17.02 22.23
N GLU A 162 -9.76 16.66 23.12
CA GLU A 162 -8.38 16.28 22.78
C GLU A 162 -8.17 14.76 22.63
N THR A 163 -9.22 13.95 22.47
CA THR A 163 -9.09 12.48 22.39
C THR A 163 -9.15 11.93 20.98
N SER A 164 -8.37 10.88 20.69
CA SER A 164 -8.47 10.12 19.44
C SER A 164 -9.74 9.24 19.34
N GLU A 165 -10.51 9.05 20.42
CA GLU A 165 -11.74 8.23 20.42
C GLU A 165 -12.82 8.75 19.44
N HIS A 166 -12.83 10.06 19.14
CA HIS A 166 -13.74 10.65 18.15
C HIS A 166 -13.61 9.99 16.78
N MET A 167 -12.38 9.70 16.38
CA MET A 167 -12.06 9.09 15.09
C MET A 167 -12.51 7.65 15.01
N ILE A 168 -12.17 6.86 16.03
CA ILE A 168 -12.57 5.46 16.13
C ILE A 168 -14.09 5.33 16.03
N LEU A 169 -14.83 6.20 16.72
CA LEU A 169 -16.28 6.17 16.76
C LEU A 169 -16.91 6.51 15.40
N GLU A 170 -16.50 7.60 14.75
CA GLU A 170 -17.06 7.97 13.45
C GLU A 170 -16.66 6.99 12.34
N THR A 171 -15.42 6.49 12.33
CA THR A 171 -14.99 5.43 11.42
C THR A 171 -15.86 4.18 11.60
N THR A 172 -16.09 3.75 12.85
CA THR A 172 -16.92 2.58 13.16
C THR A 172 -18.36 2.75 12.68
N LYS A 173 -18.94 3.94 12.84
CA LYS A 173 -20.30 4.22 12.37
C LYS A 173 -20.40 4.19 10.86
N ALA A 174 -19.47 4.82 10.16
CA ALA A 174 -19.41 4.83 8.70
C ALA A 174 -19.26 3.39 8.18
N LEU A 175 -18.34 2.62 8.76
CA LEU A 175 -18.13 1.22 8.41
C LEU A 175 -19.38 0.35 8.63
N LYS A 176 -20.04 0.47 9.79
CA LYS A 176 -21.28 -0.26 10.08
C LYS A 176 -22.40 0.08 9.10
N LYS A 177 -22.53 1.34 8.70
CA LYS A 177 -23.50 1.78 7.68
C LYS A 177 -23.18 1.17 6.31
N ALA A 178 -21.93 1.24 5.87
CA ALA A 178 -21.49 0.64 4.61
C ALA A 178 -21.81 -0.87 4.57
N VAL A 179 -21.42 -1.60 5.61
CA VAL A 179 -21.67 -3.04 5.73
C VAL A 179 -23.18 -3.36 5.77
N ALA A 180 -23.99 -2.56 6.46
CA ALA A 180 -25.43 -2.75 6.48
C ALA A 180 -26.05 -2.58 5.08
N LEU A 181 -25.60 -1.57 4.32
CA LEU A 181 -26.03 -1.36 2.94
C LEU A 181 -25.61 -2.52 2.04
N PHE A 182 -24.38 -3.02 2.20
CA PHE A 182 -23.89 -4.17 1.45
C PHE A 182 -24.74 -5.42 1.70
N LYS A 183 -25.09 -5.69 2.96
CA LYS A 183 -25.98 -6.80 3.36
C LYS A 183 -27.42 -6.62 2.89
N SER A 184 -27.86 -5.39 2.65
CA SER A 184 -29.24 -5.09 2.25
C SER A 184 -29.54 -5.38 0.78
N LEU A 185 -28.52 -5.59 -0.06
CA LEU A 185 -28.69 -5.90 -1.47
C LEU A 185 -29.50 -7.18 -1.67
N LYS A 186 -30.52 -7.10 -2.54
CA LYS A 186 -31.36 -8.22 -2.91
C LYS A 186 -31.31 -8.48 -4.41
N MET A 187 -31.17 -9.75 -4.77
CA MET A 187 -31.32 -10.22 -6.15
C MET A 187 -32.77 -10.60 -6.39
N ILE A 188 -33.43 -9.95 -7.35
CA ILE A 188 -34.87 -10.18 -7.62
C ILE A 188 -35.09 -11.03 -8.88
N SER A 189 -34.18 -10.94 -9.85
CA SER A 189 -34.16 -11.78 -11.06
C SER A 189 -32.73 -11.98 -11.55
N ASN A 190 -32.52 -12.86 -12.52
CA ASN A 190 -31.20 -13.07 -13.13
C ASN A 190 -30.59 -11.71 -13.54
N ASN A 191 -29.54 -11.31 -12.80
CA ASN A 191 -28.75 -10.09 -12.96
C ASN A 191 -29.40 -8.74 -12.58
N VAL A 192 -30.52 -8.72 -11.83
CA VAL A 192 -31.10 -7.46 -11.32
C VAL A 192 -30.96 -7.39 -9.80
N LEU A 193 -30.12 -6.45 -9.35
CA LEU A 193 -29.90 -6.11 -7.96
C LEU A 193 -30.73 -4.88 -7.58
N ILE A 194 -31.39 -4.94 -6.42
CA ILE A 194 -32.07 -3.79 -5.80
C ILE A 194 -31.46 -3.56 -4.41
N GLY A 195 -31.19 -2.31 -4.10
CA GLY A 195 -30.67 -1.85 -2.81
C GLY A 195 -30.67 -0.33 -2.73
N GLU A 196 -30.19 0.20 -1.62
CA GLU A 196 -29.96 1.63 -1.43
C GLU A 196 -28.51 1.98 -1.82
N ARG A 197 -28.28 3.19 -2.36
CA ARG A 197 -26.95 3.72 -2.72
C ARG A 197 -26.19 4.25 -1.49
N GLY A 198 -24.91 4.58 -1.66
CA GLY A 198 -24.10 5.27 -0.65
C GLY A 198 -23.18 4.37 0.17
N GLY A 199 -23.21 3.06 -0.03
CA GLY A 199 -22.30 2.14 0.68
C GLY A 199 -20.83 2.35 0.32
N ILE A 200 -20.53 2.72 -0.94
CA ILE A 200 -19.17 3.08 -1.38
C ILE A 200 -18.73 4.40 -0.76
N GLU A 201 -19.63 5.35 -0.61
CA GLU A 201 -19.37 6.61 0.09
C GLU A 201 -19.02 6.37 1.56
N PHE A 202 -19.86 5.66 2.30
CA PHE A 202 -19.61 5.36 3.71
C PHE A 202 -18.33 4.55 3.94
N LEU A 203 -18.02 3.58 3.07
CA LEU A 203 -16.77 2.82 3.20
C LEU A 203 -15.54 3.69 2.92
N CYS A 204 -15.60 4.52 1.87
CA CYS A 204 -14.50 5.42 1.56
C CYS A 204 -14.30 6.47 2.66
N ASP A 205 -15.38 7.02 3.22
CA ASP A 205 -15.29 7.96 4.33
C ASP A 205 -14.69 7.29 5.58
N ALA A 206 -15.05 6.04 5.90
CA ALA A 206 -14.41 5.29 6.98
C ALA A 206 -12.88 5.16 6.77
N ILE A 207 -12.44 4.88 5.53
CA ILE A 207 -11.02 4.77 5.18
C ILE A 207 -10.30 6.10 5.34
N LEU A 208 -10.90 7.19 4.88
CA LEU A 208 -10.30 8.53 4.93
C LEU A 208 -10.33 9.14 6.35
N LEU A 209 -11.25 8.70 7.21
CA LEU A 209 -11.25 9.06 8.63
C LEU A 209 -10.03 8.46 9.32
N ASP A 210 -9.95 7.13 9.42
CA ASP A 210 -8.75 6.47 9.92
C ASP A 210 -8.74 4.99 9.54
N GLU A 211 -7.88 4.62 8.59
CA GLU A 211 -7.71 3.24 8.13
C GLU A 211 -7.33 2.27 9.26
N ARG A 212 -6.66 2.75 10.32
CA ARG A 212 -6.27 1.93 11.49
C ARG A 212 -7.47 1.45 12.29
N CYS A 213 -8.62 2.12 12.14
CA CYS A 213 -9.85 1.82 12.85
C CYS A 213 -10.77 0.87 12.07
N ILE A 214 -10.36 0.41 10.88
CA ILE A 214 -11.19 -0.46 10.04
C ILE A 214 -10.95 -1.93 10.41
N PHE A 215 -11.96 -2.52 11.04
CA PHE A 215 -12.01 -3.94 11.32
C PHE A 215 -13.33 -4.51 10.83
N PHE A 216 -13.24 -5.53 9.98
CA PHE A 216 -14.43 -6.23 9.50
C PHE A 216 -14.78 -7.34 10.50
N ASP A 217 -15.90 -7.18 11.20
CA ASP A 217 -16.55 -8.25 12.01
C ASP A 217 -17.28 -9.26 11.08
N ILE A 218 -16.65 -9.56 9.95
CA ILE A 218 -17.12 -10.41 8.86
C ILE A 218 -15.88 -11.03 8.23
N LYS A 219 -15.95 -12.31 7.86
CA LYS A 219 -14.89 -12.97 7.09
C LYS A 219 -14.55 -12.12 5.88
N LEU A 220 -13.25 -11.86 5.68
CA LEU A 220 -12.79 -10.94 4.65
C LEU A 220 -13.27 -11.36 3.25
N CYS A 221 -13.42 -12.66 3.01
CA CYS A 221 -13.99 -13.19 1.76
C CYS A 221 -15.46 -12.82 1.55
N ASP A 222 -16.30 -12.98 2.57
CA ASP A 222 -17.70 -12.59 2.52
C ASP A 222 -17.81 -11.07 2.31
N PHE A 223 -16.94 -10.30 2.98
CA PHE A 223 -16.82 -8.86 2.73
C PHE A 223 -16.48 -8.56 1.27
N PHE A 224 -15.48 -9.20 0.68
CA PHE A 224 -15.10 -8.97 -0.72
C PHE A 224 -16.20 -9.35 -1.70
N GLN A 225 -16.93 -10.44 -1.45
CA GLN A 225 -18.05 -10.83 -2.29
C GLN A 225 -19.16 -9.79 -2.24
N MET A 226 -19.54 -9.35 -1.05
CA MET A 226 -20.55 -8.30 -0.87
C MET A 226 -20.09 -6.97 -1.49
N TYR A 227 -18.84 -6.57 -1.26
CA TYR A 227 -18.24 -5.37 -1.84
C TYR A 227 -18.27 -5.41 -3.37
N LYS A 228 -17.84 -6.51 -3.98
CA LYS A 228 -17.85 -6.66 -5.45
C LYS A 228 -19.26 -6.50 -6.02
N GLN A 229 -20.25 -7.18 -5.43
CA GLN A 229 -21.64 -7.06 -5.85
C GLN A 229 -22.17 -5.63 -5.67
N TYR A 230 -21.77 -4.95 -4.60
CA TYR A 230 -22.20 -3.59 -4.32
C TYR A 230 -21.56 -2.54 -5.24
N VAL A 231 -20.29 -2.70 -5.58
CA VAL A 231 -19.61 -1.88 -6.60
C VAL A 231 -20.30 -2.01 -7.94
N GLU A 232 -20.62 -3.24 -8.38
CA GLU A 232 -21.34 -3.49 -9.64
C GLU A 232 -22.73 -2.82 -9.61
N PHE A 233 -23.48 -3.00 -8.52
CA PHE A 233 -24.78 -2.36 -8.33
C PHE A 233 -24.70 -0.83 -8.40
N GLU A 234 -23.85 -0.20 -7.59
CA GLU A 234 -23.79 1.26 -7.50
C GLU A 234 -23.22 1.88 -8.79
N CYS A 235 -22.24 1.23 -9.42
CA CYS A 235 -21.75 1.61 -10.75
C CYS A 235 -22.87 1.62 -11.80
N CYS A 236 -23.72 0.59 -11.81
CA CYS A 236 -24.86 0.54 -12.73
C CYS A 236 -25.87 1.66 -12.46
N GLN A 237 -26.15 1.96 -11.19
CA GLN A 237 -27.08 3.02 -10.81
C GLN A 237 -26.57 4.42 -11.21
N CYS A 238 -25.28 4.71 -11.00
CA CYS A 238 -24.70 6.01 -11.36
C CYS A 238 -24.20 6.10 -12.81
N LYS A 239 -24.24 4.98 -13.57
CA LYS A 239 -23.64 4.84 -14.90
C LYS A 239 -22.13 5.15 -14.88
N GLY A 240 -21.43 4.63 -13.88
CA GLY A 240 -19.99 4.79 -13.68
C GLY A 240 -19.12 4.13 -14.74
N TRP A 241 -17.83 4.44 -14.73
CA TRP A 241 -16.84 3.95 -15.69
C TRP A 241 -15.85 2.98 -15.04
N ILE A 242 -16.34 2.04 -14.23
CA ILE A 242 -15.49 1.19 -13.37
C ILE A 242 -14.38 0.43 -14.12
N ASN A 243 -14.57 0.12 -15.40
CA ASN A 243 -13.60 -0.57 -16.26
C ASN A 243 -12.56 0.36 -16.92
N VAL A 244 -12.70 1.68 -16.77
CA VAL A 244 -11.76 2.67 -17.31
C VAL A 244 -10.79 3.04 -16.20
N LEU A 245 -9.51 2.67 -16.36
CA LEU A 245 -8.48 2.89 -15.34
C LEU A 245 -7.75 4.21 -15.50
N ASP A 246 -7.68 4.77 -16.71
CA ASP A 246 -7.01 6.03 -17.00
C ASP A 246 -7.89 7.23 -16.61
N PRO A 247 -7.46 8.08 -15.65
CA PRO A 247 -8.16 9.31 -15.27
C PRO A 247 -8.46 10.25 -16.44
N HIS A 248 -7.58 10.33 -17.44
CA HIS A 248 -7.77 11.21 -18.59
C HIS A 248 -8.90 10.72 -19.50
N GLU A 249 -9.00 9.41 -19.68
CA GLU A 249 -10.10 8.80 -20.43
C GLU A 249 -11.44 8.94 -19.68
N VAL A 250 -11.43 8.79 -18.35
CA VAL A 250 -12.61 9.08 -17.51
C VAL A 250 -13.06 10.53 -17.70
N LEU A 251 -12.14 11.50 -17.67
CA LEU A 251 -12.47 12.91 -17.91
C LEU A 251 -13.03 13.13 -19.32
N ARG A 252 -12.44 12.50 -20.34
CA ARG A 252 -12.93 12.60 -21.73
C ARG A 252 -14.37 12.11 -21.85
N LEU A 253 -14.68 10.96 -21.25
CA LEU A 253 -16.03 10.39 -21.22
C LEU A 253 -17.02 11.27 -20.43
N ALA A 254 -16.56 11.88 -19.34
CA ALA A 254 -17.37 12.84 -18.58
C ALA A 254 -17.70 14.08 -19.41
N LYS A 255 -16.73 14.67 -20.12
CA LYS A 255 -16.95 15.81 -21.02
C LYS A 255 -17.96 15.49 -22.10
N GLN A 256 -17.84 14.32 -22.73
CA GLN A 256 -18.79 13.86 -23.73
C GLN A 256 -20.21 13.74 -23.14
N ARG A 257 -20.36 13.08 -21.99
CA ARG A 257 -21.66 12.90 -21.33
C ARG A 257 -22.27 14.24 -20.90
N LEU A 258 -21.47 15.17 -20.42
CA LEU A 258 -21.93 16.51 -20.05
C LEU A 258 -22.44 17.27 -21.29
N ALA A 259 -21.72 17.18 -22.42
CA ALA A 259 -22.15 17.79 -23.68
C ALA A 259 -23.47 17.20 -24.21
N GLU A 260 -23.67 15.89 -24.06
CA GLU A 260 -24.89 15.20 -24.50
C GLU A 260 -26.10 15.50 -23.61
N THR A 261 -25.88 15.62 -22.28
CA THR A 261 -26.99 15.70 -21.31
C THR A 261 -27.27 17.10 -20.81
N GLY A 262 -26.29 18.01 -20.86
CA GLY A 262 -26.35 19.36 -20.29
C GLY A 262 -26.49 19.42 -18.76
N ARG A 263 -26.33 18.29 -18.04
CA ARG A 263 -26.59 18.18 -16.59
C ARG A 263 -25.34 17.76 -15.84
N TRP A 264 -24.93 18.56 -14.85
CA TRP A 264 -23.75 18.28 -14.01
C TRP A 264 -23.89 16.97 -13.22
N GLU A 265 -25.09 16.70 -12.70
CA GLU A 265 -25.40 15.50 -11.93
C GLU A 265 -25.18 14.21 -12.72
N SER A 266 -25.24 14.28 -14.06
CA SER A 266 -25.00 13.12 -14.94
C SER A 266 -23.55 12.63 -14.92
N ILE A 267 -22.62 13.51 -14.50
CA ILE A 267 -21.19 13.21 -14.42
C ILE A 267 -20.67 13.27 -12.98
N ARG A 268 -21.24 14.11 -12.11
CA ARG A 268 -20.81 14.26 -10.72
C ARG A 268 -20.84 12.93 -9.97
N ASP A 269 -21.99 12.24 -9.99
CA ASP A 269 -22.19 10.98 -9.29
C ASP A 269 -21.22 9.88 -9.78
N PRO A 270 -21.10 9.60 -11.10
CA PRO A 270 -20.16 8.59 -11.58
C PRO A 270 -18.69 8.97 -11.39
N LEU A 271 -18.31 10.25 -11.46
CA LEU A 271 -16.95 10.69 -11.14
C LEU A 271 -16.64 10.50 -9.65
N SER A 272 -17.56 10.89 -8.76
CA SER A 272 -17.45 10.67 -7.31
C SER A 272 -17.30 9.19 -6.99
N PHE A 273 -18.14 8.34 -7.58
CA PHE A 273 -18.04 6.89 -7.46
C PHE A 273 -16.67 6.37 -7.94
N GLN A 274 -16.16 6.83 -9.08
CA GLN A 274 -14.89 6.36 -9.65
C GLN A 274 -13.71 6.64 -8.70
N VAL A 275 -13.62 7.87 -8.19
CA VAL A 275 -12.58 8.27 -7.24
C VAL A 275 -12.65 7.40 -5.98
N ARG A 276 -13.84 7.24 -5.40
CA ARG A 276 -14.03 6.47 -4.16
C ARG A 276 -13.73 4.98 -4.34
N ALA A 277 -14.13 4.41 -5.47
CA ALA A 277 -13.84 3.01 -5.79
C ALA A 277 -12.33 2.75 -5.88
N TRP A 278 -11.56 3.64 -6.50
CA TRP A 278 -10.10 3.51 -6.55
C TRP A 278 -9.43 3.65 -5.18
N ILE A 279 -9.90 4.57 -4.32
CA ILE A 279 -9.41 4.68 -2.93
C ILE A 279 -9.64 3.37 -2.18
N ILE A 280 -10.84 2.80 -2.27
CA ILE A 280 -11.17 1.53 -1.61
C ILE A 280 -10.33 0.37 -2.17
N LEU A 281 -10.09 0.33 -3.48
CA LEU A 281 -9.20 -0.69 -4.08
C LEU A 281 -7.76 -0.57 -3.57
N GLY A 282 -7.26 0.66 -3.40
CA GLY A 282 -5.95 0.90 -2.77
C GLY A 282 -5.90 0.36 -1.34
N PHE A 283 -6.94 0.58 -0.54
CA PHE A 283 -7.04 0.06 0.83
C PHE A 283 -7.17 -1.47 0.87
N ILE A 284 -8.07 -2.04 0.07
CA ILE A 284 -8.26 -3.50 -0.03
C ILE A 284 -6.98 -4.20 -0.46
N GLY A 285 -6.26 -3.62 -1.43
CA GLY A 285 -5.00 -4.17 -1.92
C GLY A 285 -3.94 -4.31 -0.81
N GLN A 286 -3.94 -3.42 0.19
CA GLN A 286 -3.04 -3.54 1.33
C GLN A 286 -3.35 -4.80 2.15
N ALA A 287 -4.64 -5.07 2.40
CA ALA A 287 -5.09 -6.25 3.14
C ALA A 287 -4.86 -7.56 2.37
N THR A 288 -4.79 -7.51 1.04
CA THR A 288 -4.53 -8.67 0.18
C THR A 288 -3.08 -8.81 -0.26
N TYR A 289 -2.16 -7.99 0.28
CA TYR A 289 -0.73 -7.99 -0.07
C TYR A 289 -0.45 -7.80 -1.57
N SER A 290 -1.23 -6.93 -2.23
CA SER A 290 -0.98 -6.56 -3.64
C SER A 290 0.39 -5.89 -3.80
N PRO A 291 1.00 -5.94 -5.00
CA PRO A 291 2.26 -5.27 -5.31
C PRO A 291 2.20 -3.78 -4.96
N ARG A 292 3.31 -3.22 -4.49
CA ARG A 292 3.36 -1.84 -3.99
C ARG A 292 3.08 -0.83 -5.10
N GLU A 293 3.57 -1.09 -6.30
CA GLU A 293 3.32 -0.30 -7.50
C GLU A 293 1.82 -0.17 -7.81
N ASP A 294 1.05 -1.24 -7.66
CA ASP A 294 -0.40 -1.23 -7.89
C ASP A 294 -1.13 -0.38 -6.84
N LEU A 295 -0.71 -0.48 -5.56
CA LEU A 295 -1.28 0.30 -4.47
C LEU A 295 -1.07 1.80 -4.68
N VAL A 296 0.16 2.21 -5.02
CA VAL A 296 0.46 3.61 -5.32
C VAL A 296 -0.39 4.11 -6.47
N GLU A 297 -0.53 3.29 -7.50
CA GLU A 297 -1.23 3.65 -8.72
C GLU A 297 -2.75 3.86 -8.49
N TRP A 298 -3.40 3.10 -7.60
CA TRP A 298 -4.80 3.35 -7.24
C TRP A 298 -5.05 4.74 -6.63
N TYR A 299 -4.18 5.16 -5.71
CA TYR A 299 -4.27 6.48 -5.11
C TYR A 299 -3.83 7.58 -6.10
N SER A 300 -2.84 7.30 -6.96
CA SER A 300 -2.39 8.19 -8.04
C SER A 300 -3.54 8.54 -8.98
N ARG A 301 -4.31 7.53 -9.42
CA ARG A 301 -5.50 7.71 -10.28
C ARG A 301 -6.55 8.60 -9.64
N SER A 302 -6.85 8.34 -8.36
CA SER A 302 -7.81 9.12 -7.58
C SER A 302 -7.40 10.58 -7.46
N LYS A 303 -6.15 10.84 -7.02
CA LYS A 303 -5.56 12.18 -6.93
C LYS A 303 -5.61 12.90 -8.28
N THR A 304 -5.20 12.22 -9.34
CA THR A 304 -5.12 12.79 -10.69
C THR A 304 -6.50 13.16 -11.21
N LEU A 305 -7.50 12.28 -11.08
CA LEU A 305 -8.86 12.57 -11.54
C LEU A 305 -9.47 13.76 -10.81
N ILE A 306 -9.27 13.87 -9.48
CA ILE A 306 -9.75 15.02 -8.70
C ILE A 306 -9.16 16.32 -9.27
N LYS A 307 -7.84 16.36 -9.48
CA LYS A 307 -7.16 17.55 -10.03
C LYS A 307 -7.65 17.90 -11.42
N LEU A 308 -7.80 16.90 -12.30
CA LEU A 308 -8.28 17.08 -13.67
C LEU A 308 -9.69 17.67 -13.70
N VAL A 309 -10.62 17.15 -12.90
CA VAL A 309 -12.00 17.66 -12.82
C VAL A 309 -12.02 19.11 -12.35
N ARG A 310 -11.20 19.46 -11.35
CA ARG A 310 -11.10 20.83 -10.83
C ARG A 310 -10.51 21.81 -11.86
N GLN A 311 -9.54 21.37 -12.66
CA GLN A 311 -8.91 22.16 -13.71
C GLN A 311 -9.84 22.38 -14.91
N GLU A 312 -10.60 21.35 -15.28
CA GLU A 312 -11.54 21.41 -16.42
C GLU A 312 -12.75 22.29 -16.11
N TRP A 313 -13.27 22.23 -14.88
CA TRP A 313 -14.45 22.98 -14.46
C TRP A 313 -14.18 23.85 -13.21
N PRO A 314 -13.36 24.91 -13.33
CA PRO A 314 -12.98 25.76 -12.21
C PRO A 314 -14.15 26.59 -11.69
N ASP A 315 -15.09 26.96 -12.56
CA ASP A 315 -16.19 27.88 -12.24
C ASP A 315 -17.36 27.22 -11.50
N ILE A 316 -17.38 25.89 -11.36
CA ILE A 316 -18.44 25.19 -10.64
C ILE A 316 -18.22 25.38 -9.12
N PRO A 317 -19.18 25.96 -8.38
CA PRO A 317 -19.05 26.12 -6.93
C PRO A 317 -18.82 24.79 -6.22
N SER A 318 -18.04 24.80 -5.14
CA SER A 318 -17.69 23.59 -4.38
C SER A 318 -18.91 22.78 -3.94
N GLU A 319 -19.96 23.45 -3.47
CA GLU A 319 -21.20 22.83 -3.02
C GLU A 319 -21.89 22.03 -4.13
N THR A 320 -21.79 22.52 -5.37
CA THR A 320 -22.37 21.87 -6.55
C THR A 320 -21.43 20.82 -7.13
N ARG A 321 -20.12 21.12 -7.15
CA ARG A 321 -19.08 20.25 -7.71
C ARG A 321 -19.07 18.89 -7.01
N GLY A 322 -19.28 18.88 -5.70
CA GLY A 322 -19.36 17.69 -4.87
C GLY A 322 -18.11 17.51 -4.03
N SER A 323 -18.31 16.99 -2.81
CA SER A 323 -17.29 16.93 -1.75
C SER A 323 -15.99 16.23 -2.14
N VAL A 324 -16.06 15.24 -3.03
CA VAL A 324 -14.89 14.51 -3.55
C VAL A 324 -13.90 15.42 -4.29
N PHE A 325 -14.38 16.55 -4.83
CA PHE A 325 -13.56 17.49 -5.59
C PHE A 325 -13.17 18.73 -4.80
N ASP A 326 -13.44 18.78 -3.50
CA ASP A 326 -13.02 19.86 -2.63
C ASP A 326 -11.57 19.70 -2.16
N ASP A 327 -10.98 20.81 -1.68
CA ASP A 327 -9.62 20.83 -1.14
C ASP A 327 -9.40 19.83 -0.01
N VAL A 328 -10.40 19.68 0.84
CA VAL A 328 -10.37 18.78 2.00
C VAL A 328 -10.15 17.35 1.56
N PHE A 329 -10.93 16.91 0.58
CA PHE A 329 -10.91 15.56 0.08
C PHE A 329 -9.62 15.28 -0.71
N LEU A 330 -9.18 16.26 -1.52
CA LEU A 330 -7.89 16.16 -2.20
C LEU A 330 -6.73 16.01 -1.19
N ASN A 331 -6.71 16.79 -0.11
CA ASN A 331 -5.70 16.65 0.94
C ASN A 331 -5.77 15.28 1.61
N ALA A 332 -6.98 14.79 1.90
CA ALA A 332 -7.20 13.47 2.49
C ALA A 332 -6.68 12.33 1.60
N VAL A 333 -6.93 12.38 0.28
CA VAL A 333 -6.49 11.30 -0.64
C VAL A 333 -4.99 11.28 -0.87
N GLN A 334 -4.32 12.43 -0.72
CA GLN A 334 -2.87 12.52 -0.88
C GLN A 334 -2.10 11.83 0.24
N ILE A 335 -2.72 11.64 1.41
CA ILE A 335 -2.12 10.93 2.53
C ILE A 335 -1.84 9.46 2.24
N PRO A 336 -2.83 8.62 1.89
CA PRO A 336 -2.56 7.22 1.58
C PRO A 336 -1.67 7.08 0.35
N TYR A 337 -1.77 7.97 -0.64
CA TYR A 337 -0.82 8.04 -1.75
C TYR A 337 0.62 8.24 -1.28
N MET A 338 0.87 9.25 -0.43
CA MET A 338 2.20 9.55 0.11
C MET A 338 2.73 8.40 0.98
N LYS A 339 1.87 7.77 1.80
CA LYS A 339 2.23 6.61 2.61
C LYS A 339 2.69 5.43 1.75
N GLU A 340 1.92 5.07 0.72
CA GLU A 340 2.32 3.98 -0.19
C GLU A 340 3.53 4.37 -1.05
N TYR A 341 3.67 5.63 -1.45
CA TYR A 341 4.87 6.13 -2.14
C TYR A 341 6.13 5.93 -1.29
N ARG A 342 6.07 6.25 0.01
CA ARG A 342 7.16 5.98 0.95
C ARG A 342 7.45 4.47 1.04
N LYS A 343 6.43 3.63 1.23
CA LYS A 343 6.62 2.17 1.29
C LYS A 343 7.21 1.61 0.00
N ALA A 344 6.84 2.15 -1.16
CA ALA A 344 7.44 1.78 -2.45
C ALA A 344 8.92 2.17 -2.52
N TYR A 345 9.31 3.35 -2.00
CA TYR A 345 10.72 3.75 -1.88
C TYR A 345 11.54 2.81 -0.98
N GLU A 346 10.95 2.21 0.05
CA GLU A 346 11.64 1.25 0.94
C GLU A 346 11.95 -0.08 0.22
N VAL A 347 11.28 -0.38 -0.89
CA VAL A 347 11.51 -1.58 -1.69
C VAL A 347 12.67 -1.36 -2.67
N GLU A 348 13.73 -2.16 -2.54
CA GLU A 348 15.00 -1.93 -3.26
C GLU A 348 14.87 -1.83 -4.79
N HIS A 349 14.11 -2.73 -5.42
CA HIS A 349 13.98 -2.75 -6.88
C HIS A 349 13.13 -1.57 -7.39
N LEU A 350 12.10 -1.15 -6.64
CA LEU A 350 11.30 0.04 -6.96
C LEU A 350 12.08 1.33 -6.73
N ARG A 351 12.85 1.42 -5.64
CA ARG A 351 13.78 2.54 -5.42
C ARG A 351 14.79 2.68 -6.56
N LYS A 352 15.32 1.56 -7.06
CA LYS A 352 16.28 1.53 -8.17
C LYS A 352 15.66 1.86 -9.54
N SER A 353 14.34 1.84 -9.68
CA SER A 353 13.68 2.27 -10.93
C SER A 353 13.80 3.78 -11.17
N GLY A 354 14.04 4.56 -10.11
CA GLY A 354 14.09 6.02 -10.15
C GLY A 354 12.72 6.71 -10.11
N GLU A 355 11.63 5.94 -10.10
CA GLU A 355 10.25 6.45 -10.00
C GLU A 355 9.94 6.97 -8.57
N PHE A 356 10.43 6.24 -7.57
CA PHE A 356 10.25 6.56 -6.15
C PHE A 356 11.52 7.17 -5.59
N THR A 357 11.47 8.44 -5.21
CA THR A 357 12.65 9.20 -4.73
C THR A 357 12.35 9.97 -3.44
N LEU A 358 13.40 10.25 -2.67
CA LEU A 358 13.29 11.09 -1.47
C LEU A 358 12.84 12.51 -1.81
N ASP A 359 13.25 13.06 -2.95
CA ASP A 359 12.83 14.38 -3.41
C ASP A 359 11.37 14.38 -3.85
N GLY A 360 10.91 13.31 -4.52
CA GLY A 360 9.50 13.09 -4.82
C GLY A 360 8.64 13.03 -3.55
N LEU A 361 9.07 12.25 -2.56
CA LEU A 361 8.37 12.16 -1.26
C LEU A 361 8.33 13.52 -0.53
N MET A 362 9.43 14.27 -0.53
CA MET A 362 9.49 15.63 0.03
C MET A 362 8.54 16.59 -0.70
N ALA A 363 8.47 16.50 -2.04
CA ALA A 363 7.56 17.31 -2.84
C ALA A 363 6.10 17.01 -2.51
N LEU A 364 5.72 15.73 -2.35
CA LEU A 364 4.38 15.33 -1.95
C LEU A 364 4.01 15.85 -0.56
N ALA A 365 4.91 15.72 0.41
CA ALA A 365 4.68 16.23 1.76
C ALA A 365 4.50 17.77 1.76
N ASN A 366 5.32 18.51 1.01
CA ASN A 366 5.17 19.96 0.89
C ASN A 366 3.89 20.36 0.16
N GLU A 367 3.47 19.59 -0.85
CA GLU A 367 2.20 19.80 -1.56
C GLU A 367 1.00 19.68 -0.61
N ILE A 368 0.98 18.65 0.24
CA ILE A 368 -0.07 18.46 1.26
C ILE A 368 -0.09 19.64 2.25
N LEU A 369 1.07 20.03 2.78
CA LEU A 369 1.16 21.16 3.71
C LEU A 369 0.68 22.46 3.08
N ALA A 370 1.10 22.75 1.85
CA ALA A 370 0.63 23.93 1.12
C ALA A 370 -0.89 23.88 0.87
N GLY A 371 -1.45 22.72 0.55
CA GLY A 371 -2.90 22.53 0.43
C GLY A 371 -3.66 22.83 1.73
N LEU A 372 -3.13 22.42 2.88
CA LEU A 372 -3.70 22.67 4.20
C LEU A 372 -3.55 24.12 4.67
N ASP A 373 -2.51 24.82 4.21
CA ASP A 373 -2.27 26.22 4.53
C ASP A 373 -3.11 27.15 3.63
N ASN A 374 -3.33 26.76 2.37
CA ASN A 374 -4.23 27.47 1.45
C ASN A 374 -5.71 27.36 1.86
N ARG A 375 -6.09 26.24 2.49
CA ARG A 375 -7.43 26.01 3.05
C ARG A 375 -7.30 25.66 4.54
N PRO A 376 -7.13 26.66 5.42
CA PRO A 376 -7.07 26.42 6.85
C PRO A 376 -8.45 26.00 7.37
N ALA A 377 -8.48 25.27 8.49
CA ALA A 377 -9.74 24.91 9.15
C ALA A 377 -10.49 26.17 9.59
N THR A 378 -11.80 26.15 9.43
CA THR A 378 -12.69 27.15 10.05
C THR A 378 -12.78 26.90 11.56
N GLU A 379 -13.31 27.87 12.29
CA GLU A 379 -13.54 27.72 13.73
C GLU A 379 -14.56 26.62 14.04
N ALA A 380 -15.62 26.51 13.23
CA ALA A 380 -16.62 25.45 13.36
C ALA A 380 -16.02 24.05 13.10
N GLU A 381 -15.14 23.92 12.12
CA GLU A 381 -14.44 22.66 11.85
C GLU A 381 -13.49 22.30 13.00
N ARG A 382 -12.70 23.26 13.51
CA ARG A 382 -11.85 23.05 14.70
C ARG A 382 -12.63 22.61 15.93
N ALA A 383 -13.85 23.11 16.10
CA ALA A 383 -14.75 22.71 17.18
C ALA A 383 -15.35 21.31 16.99
N THR A 384 -15.07 20.63 15.87
CA THR A 384 -15.57 19.29 15.55
C THR A 384 -14.39 18.31 15.42
N PRO A 385 -13.88 17.72 16.53
CA PRO A 385 -12.68 16.88 16.49
C PRO A 385 -12.73 15.73 15.47
N ALA A 386 -13.89 15.08 15.34
CA ALA A 386 -14.09 13.99 14.38
C ALA A 386 -13.95 14.40 12.90
N PHE A 387 -13.96 15.71 12.61
CA PHE A 387 -13.69 16.26 11.28
C PHE A 387 -12.33 16.99 11.23
N TYR A 388 -11.96 17.70 12.30
CA TYR A 388 -10.69 18.42 12.36
C TYR A 388 -9.47 17.50 12.34
N LEU A 389 -9.47 16.45 13.16
CA LEU A 389 -8.36 15.52 13.29
C LEU A 389 -7.98 14.86 11.95
N PRO A 390 -8.88 14.17 11.23
CA PRO A 390 -8.53 13.38 10.05
C PRO A 390 -8.30 14.24 8.80
N PHE A 391 -8.90 15.43 8.73
CA PHE A 391 -8.84 16.26 7.53
C PHE A 391 -7.88 17.44 7.63
N PHE A 392 -7.34 17.73 8.82
CA PHE A 392 -6.37 18.82 9.00
C PHE A 392 -5.19 18.45 9.90
N ALA A 393 -5.44 17.96 11.12
CA ALA A 393 -4.35 17.72 12.07
C ALA A 393 -3.48 16.53 11.63
N TYR A 394 -4.10 15.38 11.35
CA TYR A 394 -3.40 14.15 10.96
C TYR A 394 -2.73 14.28 9.59
N PRO A 395 -3.35 14.86 8.55
CA PRO A 395 -2.67 15.11 7.29
C PRO A 395 -1.42 15.98 7.46
N ARG A 396 -1.50 17.02 8.29
CA ARG A 396 -0.34 17.89 8.60
C ARG A 396 0.73 17.11 9.35
N ALA A 397 0.35 16.32 10.35
CA ALA A 397 1.27 15.50 11.13
C ALA A 397 2.00 14.48 10.25
N GLN A 398 1.25 13.74 9.43
CA GLN A 398 1.78 12.71 8.54
C GLN A 398 2.68 13.30 7.45
N ALA A 399 2.35 14.48 6.92
CA ALA A 399 3.24 15.19 6.00
C ALA A 399 4.54 15.65 6.70
N MET A 400 4.47 16.11 7.95
CA MET A 400 5.67 16.45 8.74
C MET A 400 6.53 15.22 9.02
N ALA A 401 5.92 14.09 9.40
CA ALA A 401 6.62 12.81 9.58
C ALA A 401 7.26 12.31 8.28
N ALA A 402 6.62 12.50 7.12
CA ALA A 402 7.21 12.17 5.82
C ALA A 402 8.44 13.05 5.52
N LYS A 403 8.41 14.34 5.85
CA LYS A 403 9.59 15.22 5.74
C LYS A 403 10.71 14.77 6.67
N ALA A 404 10.36 14.41 7.90
CA ALA A 404 11.30 13.91 8.89
C ALA A 404 12.00 12.63 8.39
N TYR A 405 11.23 11.68 7.86
CA TYR A 405 11.74 10.49 7.21
C TYR A 405 12.71 10.83 6.07
N VAL A 406 12.36 11.77 5.18
CA VAL A 406 13.26 12.19 4.10
C VAL A 406 14.58 12.75 4.64
N TYR A 407 14.54 13.61 5.66
CA TYR A 407 15.76 14.12 6.28
C TYR A 407 16.59 12.99 6.88
N ALA A 408 15.95 12.07 7.61
CA ALA A 408 16.61 10.93 8.22
C ALA A 408 17.26 9.99 7.19
N SER A 409 16.59 9.70 6.07
CA SER A 409 17.13 8.86 4.99
C SER A 409 18.25 9.57 4.21
N LYS A 410 18.16 10.89 4.02
CA LYS A 410 19.23 11.66 3.35
C LYS A 410 20.58 11.60 4.10
N ARG A 411 20.58 11.27 5.39
CA ARG A 411 21.79 11.10 6.21
C ARG A 411 22.73 10.02 5.66
N GLU A 412 22.18 8.98 5.05
CA GLU A 412 22.97 7.87 4.49
C GLU A 412 23.78 8.27 3.25
N TYR A 413 23.42 9.38 2.61
CA TYR A 413 24.01 9.84 1.36
C TYR A 413 25.01 11.00 1.54
N VAL A 414 25.11 11.58 2.74
CA VAL A 414 26.06 12.65 3.06
C VAL A 414 27.31 12.09 3.74
N THR A 415 28.45 12.73 3.50
CA THR A 415 29.75 12.24 3.98
C THR A 415 30.24 12.97 5.22
N THR A 416 29.86 14.23 5.42
CA THR A 416 30.34 15.02 6.55
C THR A 416 29.49 14.79 7.79
N GLU A 417 30.15 14.75 8.95
CA GLU A 417 29.48 14.58 10.24
C GLU A 417 28.58 15.77 10.58
N GLU A 418 28.95 16.97 10.14
CA GLU A 418 28.14 18.18 10.30
C GLU A 418 26.81 18.09 9.52
N GLU A 419 26.84 17.67 8.26
CA GLU A 419 25.61 17.50 7.46
C GLU A 419 24.72 16.40 8.04
N LYS A 420 25.31 15.30 8.53
CA LYS A 420 24.55 14.24 9.22
C LYS A 420 23.83 14.79 10.44
N GLN A 421 24.53 15.54 11.30
CA GLN A 421 23.92 16.15 12.49
C GLN A 421 22.83 17.16 12.12
N GLN A 422 23.05 18.00 11.10
CA GLN A 422 22.03 18.94 10.64
C GLN A 422 20.76 18.24 10.13
N LEU A 423 20.91 17.14 9.38
CA LEU A 423 19.79 16.34 8.89
C LEU A 423 19.08 15.60 10.02
N SER A 424 19.82 15.05 10.98
CA SER A 424 19.26 14.44 12.19
C SER A 424 18.45 15.43 13.01
N CYS A 425 18.95 16.65 13.24
CA CYS A 425 18.20 17.71 13.92
C CYS A 425 16.92 18.07 13.16
N LYS A 426 17.00 18.27 11.83
CA LYS A 426 15.82 18.56 11.00
C LYS A 426 14.79 17.43 11.03
N ALA A 427 15.23 16.18 11.07
CA ALA A 427 14.36 15.02 11.21
C ALA A 427 13.67 15.02 12.59
N GLY A 428 14.44 15.15 13.67
CA GLY A 428 13.91 15.25 15.04
C GLY A 428 12.89 16.38 15.19
N ASP A 429 13.21 17.59 14.72
CA ASP A 429 12.32 18.75 14.81
C ASP A 429 11.00 18.54 14.05
N ALA A 430 11.07 17.87 12.89
CA ALA A 430 9.89 17.57 12.10
C ALA A 430 9.02 16.47 12.74
N TYR A 431 9.63 15.44 13.34
CA TYR A 431 8.89 14.43 14.10
C TYR A 431 8.27 15.00 15.38
N MET A 432 8.95 15.91 16.09
CA MET A 432 8.38 16.61 17.26
C MET A 432 7.12 17.40 16.88
N LYS A 433 7.20 18.18 15.79
CA LYS A 433 6.03 18.93 15.28
C LYS A 433 4.90 18.00 14.82
N SER A 434 5.24 16.82 14.28
CA SER A 434 4.25 15.79 13.97
C SER A 434 3.58 15.27 15.23
N ALA A 435 4.35 14.94 16.27
CA ALA A 435 3.82 14.43 17.54
C ALA A 435 2.83 15.42 18.19
N ASP A 436 3.17 16.71 18.18
CA ASP A 436 2.36 17.77 18.78
C ASP A 436 0.99 17.97 18.09
N LEU A 437 0.77 17.39 16.91
CA LEU A 437 -0.49 17.46 16.18
C LEU A 437 -1.44 16.29 16.47
N TYR A 438 -0.94 15.23 17.12
CA TYR A 438 -1.77 14.11 17.55
C TYR A 438 -2.24 14.30 19.00
N PRO A 439 -3.48 13.88 19.32
CA PRO A 439 -3.90 13.60 20.69
C PRO A 439 -2.85 12.78 21.45
N GLU A 440 -2.60 13.09 22.72
CA GLU A 440 -1.64 12.32 23.54
C GLU A 440 -2.08 10.86 23.74
N ASP A 441 -3.36 10.57 23.54
CA ASP A 441 -3.92 9.23 23.61
C ASP A 441 -3.97 8.53 22.23
N ASP A 442 -3.46 9.15 21.16
CA ASP A 442 -3.25 8.50 19.86
C ASP A 442 -1.90 7.77 19.84
N GLU A 443 -1.88 6.58 19.23
CA GLU A 443 -0.66 5.79 19.04
C GLU A 443 0.45 6.54 18.29
N MET A 444 0.09 7.32 17.26
CA MET A 444 1.08 8.06 16.47
C MET A 444 1.76 9.15 17.28
N HIS A 445 1.16 9.66 18.36
CA HIS A 445 1.83 10.61 19.25
C HIS A 445 3.09 9.98 19.88
N CYS A 446 2.94 8.79 20.48
CA CYS A 446 4.05 8.09 21.11
C CYS A 446 5.10 7.65 20.08
N LEU A 447 4.66 7.10 18.94
CA LEU A 447 5.55 6.58 17.91
C LEU A 447 6.38 7.69 17.25
N THR A 448 5.78 8.85 17.00
CA THR A 448 6.53 9.98 16.42
C THR A 448 7.47 10.64 17.42
N LEU A 449 7.17 10.60 18.73
CA LEU A 449 8.13 11.00 19.76
C LEU A 449 9.32 10.03 19.84
N HIS A 450 9.06 8.73 19.72
CA HIS A 450 10.11 7.72 19.61
C HIS A 450 11.02 7.98 18.39
N ASP A 451 10.43 8.20 17.21
CA ASP A 451 11.19 8.54 16.00
C ASP A 451 12.02 9.82 16.17
N ALA A 452 11.45 10.84 16.83
CA ALA A 452 12.15 12.08 17.15
C ALA A 452 13.34 11.83 18.09
N LEU A 453 13.12 11.08 19.16
CA LEU A 453 14.14 10.71 20.13
C LEU A 453 15.33 10.03 19.44
N HIS A 454 15.06 9.03 18.60
CA HIS A 454 16.11 8.34 17.84
C HIS A 454 16.87 9.28 16.89
N CYS A 455 16.18 10.21 16.23
CA CYS A 455 16.86 11.20 15.40
C CYS A 455 17.79 12.10 16.24
N TYR A 456 17.38 12.52 17.45
CA TYR A 456 18.20 13.36 18.31
C TYR A 456 19.33 12.61 19.00
N LEU A 457 19.19 11.32 19.28
CA LEU A 457 20.26 10.50 19.87
C LEU A 457 21.48 10.36 18.94
N ASP A 458 21.27 10.54 17.63
CA ASP A 458 22.32 10.66 16.61
C ASP A 458 22.94 12.08 16.56
N THR A 459 22.57 12.98 17.47
CA THR A 459 23.04 14.37 17.53
C THR A 459 23.69 14.68 18.88
N LYS A 460 24.29 15.86 18.98
CA LYS A 460 24.74 16.41 20.27
C LYS A 460 23.57 17.03 21.02
N ILE A 461 22.73 16.19 21.63
CA ILE A 461 21.62 16.61 22.50
C ILE A 461 21.99 16.45 23.98
N THR A 462 21.43 17.31 24.85
CA THR A 462 21.66 17.22 26.29
C THR A 462 20.87 16.07 26.92
N VAL A 463 21.40 15.47 27.98
CA VAL A 463 20.67 14.49 28.80
C VAL A 463 19.33 15.06 29.27
N ARG A 464 19.29 16.35 29.62
CA ARG A 464 18.05 17.06 30.00
C ARG A 464 16.99 17.01 28.91
N ASP A 465 17.36 17.27 27.67
CA ASP A 465 16.40 17.32 26.56
C ASP A 465 15.95 15.92 26.11
N ILE A 466 16.84 14.93 26.17
CA ILE A 466 16.47 13.50 26.01
C ILE A 466 15.39 13.11 27.02
N LEU A 467 15.64 13.39 28.31
CA LEU A 467 14.72 13.03 29.38
C LEU A 467 13.35 13.73 29.24
N LYS A 468 13.30 14.95 28.69
CA LYS A 468 12.02 15.62 28.40
C LYS A 468 11.20 14.88 27.33
N ILE A 469 11.84 14.37 26.28
CA ILE A 469 11.15 13.62 25.22
C ILE A 469 10.66 12.27 25.76
N MET A 470 11.54 11.54 26.47
CA MET A 470 11.17 10.26 27.10
C MET A 470 10.04 10.42 28.12
N GLU A 471 10.05 11.50 28.90
CA GLU A 471 8.97 11.80 29.84
C GLU A 471 7.62 11.99 29.14
N ARG A 472 7.61 12.66 27.98
CA ARG A 472 6.39 12.77 27.17
C ARG A 472 5.88 11.39 26.77
N ILE A 473 6.75 10.52 26.26
CA ILE A 473 6.42 9.13 25.89
C ILE A 473 5.83 8.39 27.11
N ARG A 474 6.50 8.44 28.26
CA ARG A 474 6.05 7.78 29.49
C ARG A 474 4.69 8.27 29.99
N VAL A 475 4.38 9.56 29.82
CA VAL A 475 3.10 10.15 30.23
C VAL A 475 1.97 9.82 29.24
N SER A 476 2.26 9.81 27.94
CA SER A 476 1.28 9.52 26.90
C SER A 476 1.00 8.02 26.74
N TYR A 477 1.99 7.16 26.96
CA TYR A 477 1.89 5.72 26.72
C TYR A 477 0.71 5.05 27.44
N PRO A 478 0.44 5.29 28.74
CA PRO A 478 -0.74 4.70 29.40
C PRO A 478 -2.07 5.22 28.85
N LYS A 479 -2.12 6.48 28.39
CA LYS A 479 -3.32 7.08 27.78
C LYS A 479 -3.62 6.41 26.45
N MET A 480 -2.59 6.26 25.62
CA MET A 480 -2.63 5.55 24.35
C MET A 480 -3.05 4.08 24.53
N ARG A 481 -2.41 3.35 25.45
CA ARG A 481 -2.71 1.94 25.71
C ARG A 481 -4.16 1.72 26.11
N ARG A 482 -4.78 2.67 26.81
CA ARG A 482 -6.21 2.56 27.18
C ARG A 482 -7.14 2.44 25.98
N ILE A 483 -6.80 3.08 24.86
CA ILE A 483 -7.65 3.14 23.66
C ILE A 483 -7.17 2.11 22.63
N TRP A 484 -5.85 2.04 22.40
CA TRP A 484 -5.26 1.34 21.27
C TRP A 484 -4.75 -0.07 21.62
N SER A 485 -4.75 -0.51 22.88
CA SER A 485 -4.27 -1.86 23.25
C SER A 485 -5.04 -3.00 22.61
N ASP A 486 -6.31 -2.80 22.27
CA ASP A 486 -7.10 -3.86 21.65
C ASP A 486 -6.78 -3.97 20.14
N TYR A 487 -6.14 -2.96 19.55
CA TYR A 487 -5.75 -2.80 18.15
C TYR A 487 -4.33 -3.37 17.85
N ASP A 488 -3.76 -4.07 18.83
CA ASP A 488 -2.35 -4.45 19.04
C ASP A 488 -1.68 -5.30 17.93
N ALA A 489 -2.43 -6.07 17.14
CA ALA A 489 -1.82 -7.13 16.33
C ALA A 489 -0.86 -6.64 15.23
N ALA A 490 -1.08 -5.44 14.69
CA ALA A 490 -0.22 -4.86 13.65
C ALA A 490 1.02 -4.12 14.21
N PHE A 491 0.99 -3.70 15.49
CA PHE A 491 1.97 -2.78 16.09
C PHE A 491 2.72 -3.37 17.30
N ALA A 492 2.57 -4.66 17.59
CA ALA A 492 3.26 -5.33 18.69
C ALA A 492 4.79 -5.14 18.70
N ARG A 493 5.42 -4.95 17.53
CA ARG A 493 6.86 -4.64 17.41
C ARG A 493 7.17 -3.22 17.89
N ASP A 494 6.31 -2.27 17.60
CA ASP A 494 6.52 -0.85 17.90
C ASP A 494 6.25 -0.56 19.39
N HIS A 495 5.30 -1.26 20.01
CA HIS A 495 5.12 -1.22 21.47
C HIS A 495 6.33 -1.73 22.25
N LYS A 496 7.08 -2.69 21.69
CA LYS A 496 8.33 -3.16 22.30
C LYS A 496 9.38 -2.06 22.30
N SER A 497 9.51 -1.30 21.21
CA SER A 497 10.43 -0.17 21.11
C SER A 497 10.10 0.92 22.13
N LEU A 498 8.83 1.26 22.29
CA LEU A 498 8.38 2.21 23.33
C LEU A 498 8.67 1.71 24.75
N GLY A 499 8.60 0.40 24.98
CA GLY A 499 9.02 -0.23 26.23
C GLY A 499 10.49 0.01 26.54
N LEU A 500 11.36 -0.17 25.53
CA LEU A 500 12.80 0.07 25.64
C LEU A 500 13.12 1.54 25.93
N ASP A 501 12.38 2.49 25.35
CA ASP A 501 12.55 3.92 25.64
C ASP A 501 12.27 4.23 27.12
N MET A 502 11.22 3.63 27.69
CA MET A 502 10.87 3.81 29.10
C MET A 502 11.90 3.16 30.03
N GLU A 503 12.43 1.98 29.68
CA GLU A 503 13.54 1.35 30.42
C GLU A 503 14.81 2.23 30.36
N MET A 504 15.11 2.82 29.19
CA MET A 504 16.22 3.73 28.99
C MET A 504 16.05 5.02 29.80
N GLU A 505 14.83 5.56 29.89
CA GLU A 505 14.50 6.72 30.74
C GLU A 505 14.81 6.42 32.21
N GLU A 506 14.38 5.26 32.73
CA GLU A 506 14.63 4.87 34.11
C GLU A 506 16.13 4.75 34.40
N TYR A 507 16.87 4.10 33.49
CA TYR A 507 18.33 4.04 33.58
C TYR A 507 18.98 5.43 33.61
N MET A 508 18.59 6.33 32.70
CA MET A 508 19.16 7.67 32.61
C MET A 508 18.83 8.51 33.84
N ARG A 509 17.60 8.42 34.38
CA ARG A 509 17.22 9.12 35.61
C ARG A 509 18.03 8.62 36.80
N ASN A 510 18.25 7.31 36.90
CA ASN A 510 19.11 6.73 37.94
C ASN A 510 20.56 7.19 37.79
N ALA A 511 21.11 7.20 36.57
CA ALA A 511 22.46 7.69 36.30
C ALA A 511 22.64 9.18 36.65
N VAL A 512 21.61 10.01 36.44
CA VAL A 512 21.61 11.42 36.91
C VAL A 512 21.57 11.48 38.44
N ALA A 513 20.75 10.66 39.10
CA ALA A 513 20.64 10.62 40.56
C ALA A 513 21.93 10.15 41.26
N THR A 514 22.67 9.22 40.65
CA THR A 514 23.96 8.72 41.16
C THR A 514 25.15 9.63 40.77
N GLY A 515 24.90 10.71 40.03
CA GLY A 515 25.93 11.63 39.54
C GLY A 515 26.78 11.07 38.40
N THR A 516 26.39 9.94 37.82
CA THR A 516 27.05 9.32 36.65
C THR A 516 26.83 10.17 35.39
N PHE A 517 25.64 10.75 35.23
CA PHE A 517 25.34 11.73 34.19
C PHE A 517 25.06 13.12 34.77
N GLN A 518 25.49 14.16 34.05
CA GLN A 518 25.08 15.54 34.31
C GLN A 518 23.98 15.95 33.34
N LEU A 519 23.01 16.75 33.77
CA LEU A 519 21.88 17.16 32.93
C LEU A 519 22.31 17.92 31.67
N ASP A 520 23.37 18.72 31.77
CA ASP A 520 23.86 19.54 30.65
C ASP A 520 24.96 18.81 29.85
N MET A 521 25.24 17.55 30.18
CA MET A 521 26.13 16.68 29.40
C MET A 521 25.51 16.39 28.04
N LEU A 522 26.33 16.44 26.99
CA LEU A 522 25.96 15.94 25.67
C LEU A 522 26.04 14.42 25.67
N TYR A 523 24.93 13.77 25.32
CA TYR A 523 24.84 12.33 25.20
C TYR A 523 24.84 11.93 23.72
N ASN A 524 25.60 10.88 23.38
CA ASN A 524 25.60 10.29 22.05
C ASN A 524 25.64 8.77 22.22
N LEU A 525 24.73 8.04 21.57
CA LEU A 525 24.67 6.57 21.63
C LEU A 525 25.89 5.89 20.99
N LEU A 526 26.65 6.61 20.16
CA LEU A 526 27.86 6.14 19.49
C LEU A 526 29.16 6.43 20.28
N SER A 527 29.08 7.08 21.44
CA SER A 527 30.21 7.35 22.36
C SER A 527 30.10 6.53 23.63
#